data_AF-A0A286XR33-F1
#
_entry.id   AF-A0A286XR33-F1
#
_cell.length_a   1.000
_cell.length_b   1.000
_cell.length_c   1.000
_cell.angle_alpha   90.00
_cell.angle_beta   90.00
_cell.angle_gamma   90.00
#
_symmetry.space_group_name_H-M   'P 1'
#
loop_
_entity.id
_entity.type
_entity.pdbx_description
1 polymer ?
#
loop_
_entity_poly.entity_id
_entity_poly.type
_entity_poly.pdbx_seq_one_letter_code
_entity_poly.pdbx_strand_id
1 'polypeptide(L)'
;MESDYLKRCFGNSLTQALAEIAKVQPSDPIEYLAHWLYHYRKIATDKEKDRQEKIQLHEEYHCSLKEKEMMEILKQEECQIQQKYAECHKEQISTEKATIMQDNKKPFEKGALEQESLPDTFDRIPTVPQRSSPSESASQT
;
A
#
# COMPACT_ATOMS: atom_id res chain seq x y z
N MET A 1 10.41 -37.56 26.70
CA MET A 1 10.28 -36.54 25.63
C MET A 1 9.65 -37.11 24.35
N GLU A 2 9.58 -38.43 24.23
CA GLU A 2 9.24 -39.16 23.00
C GLU A 2 7.73 -39.37 22.87
N SER A 3 7.04 -39.53 24.00
CA SER A 3 5.57 -39.69 24.05
C SER A 3 4.83 -38.45 23.58
N ASP A 4 5.27 -37.26 23.98
CA ASP A 4 4.65 -35.99 23.56
C ASP A 4 4.85 -35.74 22.07
N TYR A 5 6.03 -36.09 21.55
CA TYR A 5 6.32 -36.04 20.12
C TYR A 5 5.38 -36.97 19.34
N LEU A 6 5.26 -38.24 19.77
CA LEU A 6 4.39 -39.21 19.12
C LEU A 6 2.92 -38.78 19.15
N LYS A 7 2.48 -38.22 20.28
CA LYS A 7 1.13 -37.67 20.44
C LYS A 7 0.87 -36.49 19.51
N ARG A 8 1.84 -35.60 19.30
CA ARG A 8 1.69 -34.47 18.37
C ARG A 8 1.65 -34.90 16.90
N CYS A 9 2.52 -35.84 16.51
CA CYS A 9 2.63 -36.26 15.10
C CYS A 9 1.54 -37.25 14.69
N PHE A 10 1.21 -38.21 15.56
CA PHE A 10 0.34 -39.34 15.24
C PHE A 10 -0.92 -39.40 16.09
N GLY A 11 -1.10 -38.53 17.10
CA GLY A 11 -2.26 -38.61 17.99
C GLY A 11 -3.57 -38.50 17.22
N ASN A 12 -3.76 -37.44 16.44
CA ASN A 12 -5.00 -37.21 15.71
C ASN A 12 -5.26 -38.29 14.65
N SER A 13 -4.23 -38.65 13.87
CA SER A 13 -4.36 -39.65 12.81
C SER A 13 -4.64 -41.05 13.37
N LEU A 14 -3.94 -41.47 14.42
CA LEU A 14 -4.20 -42.77 15.07
C LEU A 14 -5.57 -42.80 15.74
N THR A 15 -5.99 -41.74 16.44
CA THR A 15 -7.31 -41.72 17.06
C THR A 15 -8.44 -41.85 16.03
N GLN A 16 -8.34 -41.14 14.90
CA GLN A 16 -9.30 -41.25 13.82
C GLN A 16 -9.27 -42.62 13.15
N ALA A 17 -8.09 -43.15 12.85
CA ALA A 17 -7.93 -44.47 12.25
C ALA A 17 -8.51 -45.58 13.15
N LEU A 18 -8.20 -45.54 14.44
CA LEU A 18 -8.70 -46.50 15.42
C LEU A 18 -10.21 -46.39 15.61
N ALA A 19 -10.77 -45.18 15.56
CA ALA A 19 -12.21 -44.98 15.58
C ALA A 19 -12.89 -45.61 14.34
N GLU A 20 -12.27 -45.52 13.17
CA GLU A 20 -12.79 -46.16 11.95
C GLU A 20 -12.64 -47.69 11.99
N ILE A 21 -11.52 -48.21 12.46
CA ILE A 21 -11.30 -49.66 12.64
C ILE A 21 -12.31 -50.24 13.63
N ALA A 22 -12.62 -49.52 14.72
CA ALA A 22 -13.62 -49.95 15.70
C ALA A 22 -15.04 -50.05 15.11
N LYS A 23 -15.36 -49.22 14.11
CA LYS A 23 -16.65 -49.25 13.39
C LYS A 23 -16.70 -50.34 12.32
N VAL A 24 -15.66 -50.44 11.51
CA VAL A 24 -15.62 -51.34 10.33
C VAL A 24 -15.31 -52.78 10.73
N GLN A 25 -14.57 -52.99 11.81
CA GLN A 25 -14.06 -54.29 12.26
C GLN A 25 -13.49 -55.14 11.10
N PRO A 26 -12.44 -54.64 10.43
CA PRO A 26 -11.83 -55.34 9.31
C PRO A 26 -11.23 -56.67 9.78
N SER A 27 -11.18 -57.64 8.87
CA SER A 27 -10.60 -58.97 9.14
C SER A 27 -9.10 -58.90 9.46
N ASP A 28 -8.39 -57.89 8.93
CA ASP A 28 -7.02 -57.54 9.32
C ASP A 28 -6.95 -56.04 9.71
N PRO A 29 -6.94 -55.72 11.02
CA PRO A 29 -6.90 -54.34 11.50
C PRO A 29 -5.54 -53.66 11.31
N ILE A 30 -4.45 -54.42 11.21
CA ILE A 30 -3.10 -53.85 11.05
C ILE A 30 -2.92 -53.38 9.61
N GLU A 31 -3.30 -54.21 8.65
CA GLU A 31 -3.25 -53.86 7.22
C GLU A 31 -4.19 -52.70 6.89
N TYR A 32 -5.39 -52.69 7.45
CA TYR A 32 -6.34 -51.59 7.28
C TYR A 32 -5.78 -50.27 7.83
N LEU A 33 -5.14 -50.30 9.01
CA LEU A 33 -4.52 -49.14 9.61
C LEU A 33 -3.41 -48.56 8.73
N ALA A 34 -2.57 -49.41 8.14
CA ALA A 34 -1.49 -48.99 7.25
C ALA A 34 -2.03 -48.25 6.02
N HIS A 35 -3.04 -48.82 5.35
CA HIS A 35 -3.71 -48.17 4.22
C HIS A 35 -4.38 -46.85 4.62
N TRP A 36 -5.07 -46.82 5.76
CA TRP A 36 -5.72 -45.62 6.26
C TRP A 36 -4.72 -44.48 6.49
N LEU A 37 -3.61 -44.77 7.17
CA LEU A 37 -2.56 -43.78 7.45
C LEU A 37 -1.88 -43.27 6.18
N TYR A 38 -1.67 -44.15 5.19
CA TYR A 38 -1.12 -43.77 3.88
C TYR A 38 -2.03 -42.75 3.18
N HIS A 39 -3.33 -43.00 3.13
CA HIS A 39 -4.29 -42.09 2.51
C HIS A 39 -4.52 -40.81 3.33
N TYR A 40 -4.51 -40.90 4.66
CA TYR A 40 -4.69 -39.77 5.55
C TYR A 40 -3.67 -38.67 5.31
N ARG A 41 -2.39 -39.01 5.09
CA ARG A 41 -1.35 -38.00 4.85
C ARG A 41 -1.66 -37.13 3.63
N LYS A 42 -2.14 -37.76 2.55
CA LYS A 42 -2.52 -37.06 1.32
C LYS A 42 -3.69 -36.11 1.58
N ILE A 43 -4.77 -36.63 2.18
CA ILE A 43 -5.98 -35.87 2.49
C ILE A 43 -5.70 -34.74 3.49
N ALA A 44 -4.87 -34.98 4.51
CA ALA A 44 -4.53 -33.98 5.52
C ALA A 44 -3.72 -32.83 4.92
N THR A 45 -2.81 -33.12 3.99
CA THR A 45 -2.03 -32.09 3.29
C THR A 45 -2.93 -31.22 2.42
N ASP A 46 -3.86 -31.84 1.69
CA ASP A 46 -4.80 -31.11 0.84
C ASP A 46 -5.74 -30.23 1.68
N LYS A 47 -6.31 -30.76 2.77
CA LYS A 47 -7.15 -29.98 3.71
C LYS A 47 -6.43 -28.80 4.35
N GLU A 48 -5.14 -28.96 4.70
CA GLU A 48 -4.37 -27.86 5.26
C GLU A 48 -4.10 -26.78 4.21
N LYS A 49 -3.82 -27.16 2.96
CA LYS A 49 -3.71 -26.19 1.86
C LYS A 49 -5.01 -25.43 1.64
N ASP A 50 -6.14 -26.13 1.58
CA ASP A 50 -7.46 -25.49 1.43
C ASP A 50 -7.74 -24.51 2.58
N ARG A 51 -7.35 -24.87 3.81
CA ARG A 51 -7.49 -23.99 4.99
C ARG A 51 -6.63 -22.74 4.84
N GLN A 52 -5.38 -22.89 4.40
CA GLN A 52 -4.45 -21.77 4.19
C GLN A 52 -4.93 -20.84 3.07
N GLU A 53 -5.38 -21.40 1.95
CA GLU A 53 -5.96 -20.64 0.84
C GLU A 53 -7.18 -19.84 1.27
N LYS A 54 -8.07 -20.45 2.07
CA LYS A 54 -9.24 -19.76 2.62
C LYS A 54 -8.87 -18.59 3.54
N ILE A 55 -7.80 -18.73 4.32
CA ILE A 55 -7.30 -17.65 5.18
C ILE A 55 -6.74 -16.51 4.32
N GLN A 56 -5.90 -16.84 3.34
CA GLN A 56 -5.33 -15.84 2.42
C GLN A 56 -6.41 -15.08 1.66
N LEU A 57 -7.41 -15.78 1.11
CA LEU A 57 -8.51 -15.16 0.39
C LEU A 57 -9.30 -14.18 1.28
N HIS A 58 -9.52 -14.53 2.55
CA HIS A 58 -10.21 -13.67 3.50
C HIS A 58 -9.39 -12.43 3.87
N GLU A 59 -8.07 -12.59 4.05
CA GLU A 59 -7.15 -11.48 4.30
C GLU A 59 -7.09 -10.52 3.11
N GLU A 60 -6.96 -11.04 1.88
CA GLU A 60 -6.96 -10.25 0.65
C GLU A 60 -8.26 -9.47 0.49
N TYR A 61 -9.42 -10.10 0.74
CA TYR A 61 -10.71 -9.42 0.72
C TYR A 61 -10.76 -8.24 1.70
N HIS A 62 -10.27 -8.43 2.92
CA HIS A 62 -10.18 -7.36 3.91
C HIS A 62 -9.21 -6.24 3.51
N CYS A 63 -8.06 -6.58 2.93
CA CYS A 63 -7.10 -5.61 2.41
C CYS A 63 -7.70 -4.79 1.26
N SER A 64 -8.35 -5.46 0.31
CA SER A 64 -9.02 -4.82 -0.83
C SER A 64 -10.11 -3.86 -0.38
N LEU A 65 -10.89 -4.22 0.64
CA LEU A 65 -11.92 -3.34 1.20
C LEU A 65 -11.32 -2.05 1.77
N LYS A 66 -10.22 -2.17 2.54
CA LYS A 66 -9.51 -1.02 3.11
C LYS A 66 -8.86 -0.15 2.04
N GLU A 67 -8.26 -0.77 1.02
CA GLU A 67 -7.66 -0.05 -0.09
C GLU A 67 -8.71 0.76 -0.86
N LYS A 68 -9.90 0.19 -1.06
CA LYS A 68 -11.01 0.89 -1.71
C LYS A 68 -11.48 2.09 -0.89
N GLU A 69 -11.67 1.93 0.42
CA GLU A 69 -12.03 3.04 1.32
C GLU A 69 -10.99 4.16 1.27
N MET A 70 -9.70 3.80 1.34
CA MET A 70 -8.60 4.75 1.23
C MET A 70 -8.60 5.47 -0.13
N MET A 71 -8.85 4.75 -1.22
CA MET A 71 -8.93 5.32 -2.57
C MET A 71 -10.08 6.33 -2.70
N GLU A 72 -11.23 6.06 -2.08
CA GLU A 72 -12.37 6.99 -2.07
C GLU A 72 -12.03 8.29 -1.33
N ILE A 73 -11.36 8.18 -0.17
CA ILE A 73 -10.88 9.35 0.59
C ILE A 73 -9.89 10.17 -0.24
N LEU A 74 -8.86 9.54 -0.82
CA LEU A 74 -7.86 10.24 -1.63
C LEU A 74 -8.51 10.97 -2.82
N LYS A 75 -9.46 10.32 -3.50
CA LYS A 75 -10.19 10.93 -4.61
C LYS A 75 -11.02 12.13 -4.17
N GLN A 76 -11.66 12.05 -3.00
CA GLN A 76 -12.41 13.16 -2.43
C GLN A 76 -11.50 14.33 -2.07
N GLU A 77 -10.33 14.08 -1.49
CA GLU A 77 -9.35 15.11 -1.18
C GLU A 77 -8.80 15.78 -2.46
N GLU A 78 -8.47 14.99 -3.49
CA GLU A 78 -8.02 15.51 -4.77
C GLU A 78 -9.05 16.46 -5.39
N CYS A 79 -10.32 16.08 -5.38
CA CYS A 79 -11.42 16.91 -5.89
C CYS A 79 -11.54 18.24 -5.11
N GLN A 80 -11.41 18.21 -3.79
CA GLN A 80 -11.43 19.43 -2.97
C GLN A 80 -10.25 20.36 -3.26
N ILE A 81 -9.05 19.81 -3.47
CA ILE A 81 -7.86 20.60 -3.81
C ILE A 81 -8.04 21.25 -5.18
N GLN A 82 -8.50 20.50 -6.19
CA GLN A 82 -8.76 21.04 -7.53
C GLN A 82 -9.80 22.16 -7.52
N GLN A 83 -10.89 21.99 -6.75
CA GLN A 83 -11.91 23.02 -6.59
C GLN A 83 -11.33 24.29 -5.96
N LYS A 84 -10.60 24.18 -4.83
CA LYS A 84 -9.99 25.33 -4.17
C LYS A 84 -8.95 26.02 -5.05
N TYR A 85 -8.19 25.27 -5.83
CA TYR A 85 -7.23 25.83 -6.78
C TYR A 85 -7.94 26.64 -7.88
N ALA A 86 -9.02 26.12 -8.44
CA ALA A 86 -9.82 26.81 -9.44
C ALA A 86 -10.51 28.07 -8.88
N GLU A 87 -10.99 28.04 -7.65
CA GLU A 87 -11.58 29.18 -6.95
C GLU A 87 -10.53 30.29 -6.70
N CYS A 88 -9.39 29.94 -6.10
CA CYS A 88 -8.28 30.88 -5.85
C CYS A 88 -7.77 31.52 -7.15
N HIS A 89 -7.64 30.74 -8.23
CA HIS A 89 -7.20 31.24 -9.52
C HIS A 89 -8.19 32.25 -10.13
N LYS A 90 -9.51 32.01 -10.00
CA LYS A 90 -10.54 32.95 -10.45
C LYS A 90 -10.51 34.26 -9.65
N GLU A 91 -10.34 34.19 -8.34
CA GLU A 91 -10.25 35.36 -7.46
C GLU A 91 -9.04 36.24 -7.78
N GLN A 92 -7.88 35.62 -8.03
CA GLN A 92 -6.66 36.35 -8.42
C GLN A 92 -6.82 37.06 -9.77
N ILE A 93 -7.38 36.38 -10.79
CA ILE A 93 -7.63 36.99 -12.11
C ILE A 93 -8.64 38.16 -12.01
N SER A 94 -9.68 38.03 -11.19
CA SER A 94 -10.66 39.11 -10.99
C SER A 94 -10.04 40.31 -10.28
N THR A 95 -9.19 40.08 -9.28
CA THR A 95 -8.51 41.14 -8.52
C THR A 95 -7.49 41.87 -9.39
N GLU A 96 -6.69 41.15 -10.17
CA GLU A 96 -5.71 41.73 -11.08
C GLU A 96 -6.40 42.56 -12.19
N LYS A 97 -7.50 42.06 -12.76
CA LYS A 97 -8.31 42.84 -13.72
C LYS A 97 -8.89 44.12 -13.11
N ALA A 98 -9.32 44.09 -11.84
CA ALA A 98 -9.82 45.28 -11.16
C ALA A 98 -8.71 46.32 -10.92
N THR A 99 -7.49 45.88 -10.57
CA THR A 99 -6.32 46.74 -10.38
C THR A 99 -5.88 47.38 -11.70
N ILE A 100 -5.87 46.65 -12.81
CA ILE A 100 -5.50 47.17 -14.14
C ILE A 100 -6.48 48.24 -14.65
N MET A 101 -7.78 48.15 -14.31
CA MET A 101 -8.75 49.19 -14.67
C MET A 101 -8.58 50.49 -13.86
N GLN A 102 -8.03 50.41 -12.64
CA GLN A 102 -7.87 51.57 -11.77
C GLN A 102 -6.61 52.38 -12.09
N ASP A 103 -5.55 51.72 -12.59
CA ASP A 103 -4.26 52.36 -12.89
C ASP A 103 -4.29 53.22 -14.18
N ASN A 104 -5.26 53.00 -15.07
CA ASN A 104 -5.45 53.79 -16.29
C ASN A 104 -6.18 55.15 -16.08
N LYS A 105 -6.30 55.65 -14.83
CA LYS A 105 -6.97 56.92 -14.50
C LYS A 105 -6.07 57.97 -13.82
N LYS A 106 -4.73 57.87 -13.92
CA LYS A 106 -3.82 58.96 -13.52
C LYS A 106 -3.22 59.67 -14.75
N PRO A 107 -3.36 61.01 -14.89
CA PRO A 107 -2.77 61.73 -16.00
C PRO A 107 -1.25 61.84 -15.83
N PHE A 108 -0.56 61.49 -16.91
CA PHE A 108 0.87 61.61 -17.15
C PHE A 108 1.28 63.09 -17.12
N GLU A 109 1.93 63.55 -16.06
CA GLU A 109 2.70 64.80 -16.07
C GLU A 109 4.19 64.51 -16.26
N LYS A 110 4.74 65.19 -17.26
CA LYS A 110 6.08 65.08 -17.80
C LYS A 110 6.95 66.13 -17.10
N GLY A 111 8.02 65.70 -16.42
CA GLY A 111 9.01 66.58 -15.81
C GLY A 111 10.40 65.94 -15.86
N ALA A 112 11.34 66.65 -16.46
CA ALA A 112 12.72 66.24 -16.77
C ALA A 112 13.73 66.59 -15.66
N LEU A 113 14.99 66.12 -15.84
CA LEU A 113 16.24 66.38 -15.08
C LEU A 113 16.34 65.63 -13.71
N GLU A 114 17.44 65.01 -13.26
CA GLU A 114 18.82 64.75 -13.72
C GLU A 114 19.42 63.58 -12.90
N GLN A 115 20.50 63.00 -13.43
CA GLN A 115 21.77 62.54 -12.79
C GLN A 115 21.75 62.30 -11.27
N GLU A 116 22.30 61.25 -10.67
CA GLU A 116 23.65 60.67 -10.75
C GLU A 116 23.62 59.57 -9.66
N SER A 117 23.89 58.29 -9.91
CA SER A 117 25.17 57.65 -9.57
C SER A 117 24.87 56.15 -9.33
N LEU A 118 25.67 55.29 -9.94
CA LEU A 118 26.04 53.97 -9.42
C LEU A 118 27.45 54.15 -8.82
N PRO A 119 27.93 53.36 -7.83
CA PRO A 119 27.99 51.90 -7.96
C PRO A 119 27.92 51.06 -6.67
N ASP A 120 27.91 49.73 -6.89
CA ASP A 120 28.58 48.69 -6.09
C ASP A 120 27.98 48.33 -4.70
N THR A 121 27.95 47.11 -4.19
CA THR A 121 28.38 45.75 -4.59
C THR A 121 27.60 44.82 -3.64
N PHE A 122 27.13 43.65 -4.07
CA PHE A 122 27.47 42.34 -3.47
C PHE A 122 26.49 41.24 -3.88
N ASP A 123 27.07 40.26 -4.55
CA ASP A 123 26.55 38.95 -4.87
C ASP A 123 25.87 38.24 -3.69
N ARG A 124 24.78 37.51 -3.98
CA ARG A 124 24.84 36.04 -3.91
C ARG A 124 23.58 35.37 -4.46
N ILE A 125 23.80 34.56 -5.48
CA ILE A 125 22.92 33.48 -5.95
C ILE A 125 22.75 32.46 -4.80
N PRO A 126 21.53 31.97 -4.51
CA PRO A 126 21.35 30.68 -3.86
C PRO A 126 21.05 29.59 -4.90
N THR A 127 22.09 28.80 -5.12
CA THR A 127 22.14 27.42 -5.63
C THR A 127 20.85 26.61 -5.52
N VAL A 128 20.44 26.05 -6.66
CA VAL A 128 19.49 24.93 -6.79
C VAL A 128 20.12 23.64 -6.24
N PRO A 129 19.46 22.89 -5.34
CA PRO A 129 19.91 21.53 -5.02
C PRO A 129 19.49 20.56 -6.13
N GLN A 130 20.50 19.99 -6.80
CA GLN A 130 20.35 18.90 -7.76
C GLN A 130 19.72 17.66 -7.11
N ARG A 131 18.73 17.09 -7.80
CA ARG A 131 18.25 15.72 -7.63
C ARG A 131 19.39 14.73 -7.86
N SER A 132 19.66 13.85 -6.90
CA SER A 132 20.37 12.60 -7.14
C SER A 132 19.36 11.50 -7.51
N SER A 133 19.60 10.89 -8.66
CA SER A 133 19.03 9.59 -9.04
C SER A 133 19.70 8.47 -8.24
N PRO A 134 19.00 7.41 -7.82
CA PRO A 134 19.65 6.17 -7.42
C PRO A 134 19.74 5.22 -8.61
N SER A 135 20.96 4.88 -9.02
CA SER A 135 21.24 3.75 -9.92
C SER A 135 21.82 2.60 -9.11
N GLU A 136 21.10 1.48 -9.16
CA GLU A 136 21.56 0.08 -9.19
C GLU A 136 22.81 -0.39 -8.43
N SER A 137 22.56 -1.41 -7.58
CA SER A 137 23.19 -2.74 -7.67
C SER A 137 24.70 -2.89 -7.41
N ALA A 138 25.06 -3.44 -6.26
CA ALA A 138 26.13 -4.43 -6.17
C ALA A 138 25.99 -5.27 -4.88
N SER A 139 25.64 -6.53 -5.09
CA SER A 139 25.55 -7.59 -4.11
C SER A 139 26.93 -7.97 -3.54
N GLN A 140 26.95 -8.29 -2.25
CA GLN A 140 28.03 -9.02 -1.59
C GLN A 140 28.18 -10.43 -2.18
N THR A 141 29.42 -10.87 -2.36
CA THR A 141 29.80 -12.28 -2.20
C THR A 141 31.23 -12.33 -1.70
#